data_AF-Q029Y9-F1
#
_entry.id   AF-Q029Y9-F1
#
_cell.length_a   1.000
_cell.length_b   1.000
_cell.length_c   1.000
_cell.angle_alpha   90.00
_cell.angle_beta   90.00
_cell.angle_gamma   90.00
#
_symmetry.space_group_name_H-M   'P 1'
#
loop_
_entity.id
_entity.type
_entity.pdbx_description
1 polymer ?
#
loop_
_entity_poly.entity_id
_entity_poly.type
_entity_poly.pdbx_seq_one_letter_code
_entity_poly.pdbx_strand_id
1 'polypeptide(L)'
;MFKFIKVLALAVSISACASAGVLTWSSVGLSDNNGGAFLTNAGLVTNGLNATFVLPDFSQSDFAPFPGEVDLAITATYDQPWINGIVVTLYGALLDGASVDYIQTASGSPGSPAAGNLIALPFSFTLFLNGATTVDLTTQLDLNDNGGIAGVSAVSFDILAPEPATTSIMAGGVALLALLRRSRRAAR
;
A
#
# COMPACT_ATOMS: atom_id res chain seq x y z
N MET A 1 -9.73 53.60 35.59
CA MET A 1 -8.79 54.22 34.63
C MET A 1 -7.84 53.12 34.17
N PHE A 2 -8.01 52.67 32.92
CA PHE A 2 -7.20 51.61 32.28
C PHE A 2 -5.76 52.09 32.04
N LYS A 3 -4.76 51.20 32.17
CA LYS A 3 -3.80 50.91 31.07
C LYS A 3 -2.81 49.75 31.37
N PHE A 4 -3.04 48.65 30.65
CA PHE A 4 -2.07 47.81 29.92
C PHE A 4 -0.86 47.19 30.64
N ILE A 5 -1.07 46.02 31.25
CA ILE A 5 -0.03 45.01 31.42
C ILE A 5 0.25 44.39 30.04
N LYS A 6 1.47 44.59 29.54
CA LYS A 6 2.02 43.92 28.36
C LYS A 6 2.14 42.42 28.65
N VAL A 7 1.06 41.65 28.44
CA VAL A 7 1.19 40.20 28.29
C VAL A 7 1.66 39.97 26.87
N LEU A 8 2.96 39.73 26.77
CA LEU A 8 3.67 39.20 25.62
C LEU A 8 2.83 38.06 25.03
N ALA A 9 2.11 38.36 23.95
CA ALA A 9 1.47 37.36 23.10
C ALA A 9 2.59 36.61 22.38
N LEU A 10 3.20 35.65 23.09
CA LEU A 10 3.96 34.59 22.47
C LEU A 10 2.92 33.68 21.79
N ALA A 11 2.45 34.13 20.63
CA ALA A 11 1.75 33.30 19.68
C ALA A 11 2.75 32.21 19.30
N VAL A 12 2.69 31.08 20.01
CA VAL A 12 3.27 29.84 19.54
C VAL A 12 2.43 29.46 18.32
N SER A 13 2.81 30.02 17.17
CA SER A 13 2.45 29.47 15.88
C SER A 13 3.10 28.10 15.82
N ILE A 14 2.40 27.09 16.39
CA ILE A 14 2.61 25.70 16.02
C ILE A 14 2.10 25.61 14.59
N SER A 15 2.91 26.11 13.66
CA SER A 15 2.82 25.67 12.28
C SER A 15 3.17 24.20 12.33
N ALA A 16 2.17 23.36 12.53
CA ALA A 16 2.25 21.97 12.11
C ALA A 16 2.43 22.05 10.60
N CYS A 17 3.69 22.12 10.17
CA CYS A 17 4.06 21.86 8.81
C CYS A 17 3.65 20.40 8.61
N ALA A 18 2.43 20.19 8.12
CA ALA A 18 2.04 18.92 7.54
C ALA A 18 2.94 18.77 6.32
N SER A 19 4.14 18.25 6.55
CA SER A 19 4.98 17.71 5.50
C SER A 19 4.12 16.64 4.86
N ALA A 20 3.54 16.95 3.70
CA ALA A 20 2.96 15.94 2.84
C ALA A 20 4.13 15.01 2.49
N GLY A 21 4.23 13.90 3.22
CA GLY A 21 5.32 12.96 3.00
C GLY A 21 5.27 12.49 1.55
N VAL A 22 6.44 12.32 0.95
CA VAL A 22 6.58 11.90 -0.44
C VAL A 22 6.61 10.38 -0.50
N LEU A 23 5.61 9.79 -1.13
CA LEU A 23 5.61 8.36 -1.49
C LEU A 23 6.16 8.18 -2.88
N THR A 24 7.17 7.33 -2.99
CA THR A 24 7.80 6.95 -4.25
C THR A 24 7.62 5.45 -4.45
N TRP A 25 7.10 5.08 -5.61
CA TRP A 25 7.03 3.71 -6.07
C TRP A 25 8.17 3.43 -7.03
N SER A 26 8.80 2.26 -6.91
CA SER A 26 9.82 1.79 -7.85
C SER A 26 9.58 0.34 -8.21
N SER A 27 9.40 0.04 -9.50
CA SER A 27 9.37 -1.35 -9.99
C SER A 27 10.77 -1.96 -9.90
N VAL A 28 10.88 -3.14 -9.32
CA VAL A 28 12.15 -3.87 -9.17
C VAL A 28 12.25 -5.02 -10.18
N GLY A 29 11.13 -5.53 -10.67
CA GLY A 29 11.14 -6.54 -11.72
C GLY A 29 9.76 -7.02 -12.13
N LEU A 30 9.68 -7.49 -13.37
CA LEU A 30 8.58 -8.26 -13.93
C LEU A 30 9.25 -9.42 -14.68
N SER A 31 8.93 -10.66 -14.32
CA SER A 31 9.44 -11.83 -15.03
C SER A 31 8.34 -12.87 -15.19
N ASP A 32 8.41 -13.56 -16.33
CA ASP A 32 7.72 -14.83 -16.54
C ASP A 32 8.79 -15.92 -16.63
N ASN A 33 8.38 -17.17 -16.44
CA ASN A 33 9.27 -18.32 -16.59
C ASN A 33 9.48 -18.75 -18.06
N ASN A 34 8.93 -18.01 -19.03
CA ASN A 34 8.90 -18.36 -20.44
C ASN A 34 9.79 -17.44 -21.32
N GLY A 35 10.65 -16.64 -20.71
CA GLY A 35 11.67 -15.84 -21.40
C GLY A 35 11.22 -14.44 -21.86
N GLY A 36 10.13 -13.91 -21.30
CA GLY A 36 9.87 -12.46 -21.24
C GLY A 36 9.13 -11.81 -22.42
N ALA A 37 8.72 -12.57 -23.45
CA ALA A 37 7.98 -12.01 -24.58
C ALA A 37 6.54 -11.59 -24.19
N PHE A 38 5.96 -12.26 -23.20
CA PHE A 38 4.60 -12.03 -22.73
C PHE A 38 4.45 -10.68 -21.97
N LEU A 39 5.55 -10.16 -21.41
CA LEU A 39 5.56 -8.93 -20.60
C LEU A 39 5.87 -7.64 -21.39
N THR A 40 6.01 -7.70 -22.70
CA THR A 40 6.43 -6.58 -23.56
C THR A 40 5.52 -5.33 -23.50
N ASN A 41 4.28 -5.47 -23.01
CA ASN A 41 3.35 -4.36 -22.77
C ASN A 41 2.91 -4.23 -21.30
N ALA A 42 3.57 -4.92 -20.37
CA ALA A 42 3.31 -4.77 -18.94
C ALA A 42 3.78 -3.40 -18.46
N GLY A 43 2.95 -2.75 -17.65
CA GLY A 43 3.19 -1.38 -17.21
C GLY A 43 2.89 -1.21 -15.73
N LEU A 44 3.69 -0.36 -15.07
CA LEU A 44 3.40 0.10 -13.72
C LEU A 44 2.75 1.50 -13.79
N VAL A 45 1.54 1.62 -13.25
CA VAL A 45 0.83 2.89 -13.10
C VAL A 45 0.78 3.24 -11.61
N THR A 46 1.21 4.45 -11.26
CA THR A 46 1.28 4.90 -9.85
C THR A 46 0.46 6.17 -9.68
N ASN A 47 -0.38 6.22 -8.64
CA ASN A 47 -1.17 7.40 -8.31
C ASN A 47 -1.26 7.58 -6.79
N GLY A 48 -0.39 8.44 -6.24
CA GLY A 48 -0.32 8.66 -4.80
C GLY A 48 -0.04 7.34 -4.06
N LEU A 49 -0.95 6.96 -3.16
CA LEU A 49 -0.86 5.75 -2.33
C LEU A 49 -1.16 4.44 -3.08
N ASN A 50 -1.53 4.53 -4.36
CA ASN A 50 -1.81 3.37 -5.20
C ASN A 50 -0.67 3.10 -6.19
N ALA A 51 -0.34 1.83 -6.38
CA ALA A 51 0.41 1.35 -7.53
C ALA A 51 -0.29 0.13 -8.14
N THR A 52 -0.42 0.12 -9.47
CA THR A 52 -1.06 -0.97 -10.20
C THR A 52 -0.14 -1.45 -11.31
N PHE A 53 0.23 -2.73 -11.27
CA PHE A 53 0.76 -3.41 -12.44
C PHE A 53 -0.39 -3.80 -13.35
N VAL A 54 -0.33 -3.33 -14.60
CA VAL A 54 -1.21 -3.74 -15.68
C VAL A 54 -0.47 -4.81 -16.48
N LEU A 55 -1.08 -5.99 -16.57
CA LEU A 55 -0.54 -7.13 -17.30
C LEU A 55 -1.32 -7.27 -18.62
N PRO A 56 -0.64 -7.25 -19.78
CA PRO A 56 -1.30 -7.38 -21.07
C PRO A 56 -1.78 -8.82 -21.26
N ASP A 57 -3.08 -9.05 -21.10
CA ASP A 57 -3.77 -10.31 -21.40
C ASP A 57 -3.05 -11.57 -20.89
N PHE A 58 -2.64 -11.58 -19.62
CA PHE A 58 -2.10 -12.78 -18.97
C PHE A 58 -3.22 -13.75 -18.77
N SER A 59 -3.41 -14.58 -19.79
CA SER A 59 -4.47 -15.57 -19.84
C SER A 59 -3.94 -16.88 -20.39
N GLN A 60 -4.40 -17.95 -19.78
CA GLN A 60 -4.15 -19.31 -20.22
C GLN A 60 -5.47 -19.92 -20.68
N SER A 61 -5.46 -20.47 -21.88
CA SER A 61 -6.55 -21.27 -22.44
C SER A 61 -5.95 -22.34 -23.35
N ASP A 62 -5.57 -23.47 -22.77
CA ASP A 62 -5.37 -24.75 -23.46
C ASP A 62 -4.73 -25.70 -22.46
N PHE A 63 -5.17 -26.96 -22.47
CA PHE A 63 -4.79 -28.06 -21.57
C PHE A 63 -3.28 -28.45 -21.56
N ALA A 64 -2.37 -27.53 -21.88
CA ALA A 64 -0.93 -27.70 -21.72
C ALA A 64 -0.52 -27.31 -20.29
N PRO A 65 -0.02 -28.25 -19.48
CA PRO A 65 0.57 -27.95 -18.18
C PRO A 65 1.92 -27.25 -18.39
N PHE A 66 1.88 -25.94 -18.60
CA PHE A 66 3.01 -25.08 -18.29
C PHE A 66 2.72 -24.40 -16.96
N PRO A 67 3.73 -24.25 -16.08
CA PRO A 67 3.57 -23.36 -14.94
C PRO A 67 3.47 -21.96 -15.54
N GLY A 68 2.31 -21.32 -15.46
CA GLY A 68 2.14 -19.95 -15.92
C GLY A 68 2.57 -19.06 -14.79
N GLU A 69 3.87 -18.98 -14.50
CA GLU A 69 4.37 -18.24 -13.35
C GLU A 69 4.71 -16.80 -13.75
N VAL A 70 4.08 -15.84 -13.09
CA VAL A 70 4.42 -14.42 -13.21
C VAL A 70 4.88 -13.91 -11.85
N ASP A 71 6.09 -13.37 -11.83
CA ASP A 71 6.67 -12.70 -10.68
C ASP A 71 6.67 -11.19 -10.88
N LEU A 72 6.05 -10.50 -9.93
CA LEU A 72 5.98 -9.06 -9.85
C LEU A 72 6.78 -8.60 -8.64
N ALA A 73 7.64 -7.60 -8.80
CA ALA A 73 8.37 -7.00 -7.69
C ALA A 73 8.29 -5.47 -7.74
N ILE A 74 7.84 -4.86 -6.64
CA ILE A 74 7.74 -3.41 -6.48
C ILE A 74 8.10 -3.00 -5.07
N THR A 75 8.72 -1.83 -4.94
CA THR A 75 9.04 -1.23 -3.66
C THR A 75 8.28 0.08 -3.51
N ALA A 76 7.68 0.26 -2.33
CA ALA A 76 7.16 1.53 -1.87
C ALA A 76 8.14 2.14 -0.87
N THR A 77 8.58 3.37 -1.11
CA THR A 77 9.39 4.14 -0.17
C THR A 77 8.68 5.43 0.19
N TYR A 78 8.48 5.62 1.49
CA TYR A 78 7.90 6.80 2.11
C TYR A 78 8.94 7.47 3.00
N ASP A 79 8.97 8.79 2.99
CA ASP A 79 9.90 9.60 3.79
C ASP A 79 9.56 9.62 5.30
N GLN A 80 8.44 9.02 5.70
CA GLN A 80 8.01 8.88 7.09
C GLN A 80 7.63 7.42 7.42
N PRO A 81 7.75 6.96 8.68
CA PRO A 81 7.49 5.56 9.05
C PRO A 81 5.99 5.29 9.23
N TRP A 82 5.18 5.49 8.19
CA TRP A 82 3.71 5.51 8.30
C TRP A 82 2.98 4.49 7.42
N ILE A 83 3.71 3.59 6.75
CA ILE A 83 3.07 2.49 6.03
C ILE A 83 2.60 1.47 7.07
N ASN A 84 1.30 1.47 7.39
CA ASN A 84 0.70 0.58 8.40
C ASN A 84 0.11 -0.70 7.81
N GLY A 85 -0.05 -0.75 6.50
CA GLY A 85 -0.54 -1.91 5.81
C GLY A 85 -0.69 -1.65 4.33
N ILE A 86 -0.95 -2.71 3.59
CA ILE A 86 -1.10 -2.69 2.15
C ILE A 86 -2.29 -3.57 1.82
N VAL A 87 -3.23 -3.03 1.05
CA VAL A 87 -4.30 -3.81 0.42
C VAL A 87 -3.78 -4.25 -0.94
N VAL A 88 -3.80 -5.54 -1.18
CA VAL A 88 -3.47 -6.14 -2.47
C VAL A 88 -4.76 -6.56 -3.14
N THR A 89 -4.95 -6.13 -4.38
CA THR A 89 -6.11 -6.51 -5.19
C THR A 89 -5.66 -7.12 -6.51
N LEU A 90 -6.15 -8.32 -6.77
CA LEU A 90 -5.92 -9.08 -7.99
C LEU A 90 -7.14 -8.93 -8.90
N TYR A 91 -6.93 -8.55 -10.16
CA TYR A 91 -7.97 -8.37 -11.17
C TYR A 91 -7.78 -9.33 -12.32
N GLY A 92 -8.88 -9.76 -12.92
CA GLY A 92 -8.83 -10.69 -14.04
C GLY A 92 -10.16 -11.41 -14.25
N ALA A 93 -10.11 -12.56 -14.90
CA ALA A 93 -11.25 -13.42 -15.16
C ALA A 93 -10.87 -14.89 -14.93
N LEU A 94 -11.77 -15.60 -14.25
CA LEU A 94 -11.68 -17.06 -14.06
C LEU A 94 -12.99 -17.67 -14.52
N LEU A 95 -12.93 -18.59 -15.49
CA LEU A 95 -14.08 -19.26 -16.09
C LEU A 95 -13.90 -20.78 -16.01
N ASP A 96 -15.03 -21.49 -15.94
CA ASP A 96 -15.13 -22.95 -16.08
C ASP A 96 -14.19 -23.77 -15.15
N GLY A 97 -14.09 -23.36 -13.89
CA GLY A 97 -13.31 -24.08 -12.87
C GLY A 97 -11.83 -23.74 -12.86
N ALA A 98 -11.43 -22.71 -13.61
CA ALA A 98 -10.11 -22.09 -13.53
C ALA A 98 -9.84 -21.48 -12.14
N SER A 99 -8.56 -21.43 -11.77
CA SER A 99 -8.09 -20.83 -10.53
C SER A 99 -6.72 -20.16 -10.71
N VAL A 100 -6.33 -19.35 -9.72
CA VAL A 100 -5.00 -18.74 -9.66
C VAL A 100 -4.41 -19.00 -8.29
N ASP A 101 -3.26 -19.65 -8.24
CA ASP A 101 -2.47 -19.71 -7.02
C ASP A 101 -1.64 -18.43 -6.90
N TYR A 102 -1.58 -17.87 -5.69
CA TYR A 102 -0.79 -16.68 -5.44
C TYR A 102 0.10 -16.85 -4.21
N ILE A 103 1.25 -16.21 -4.25
CA ILE A 103 2.11 -15.95 -3.09
C ILE A 103 2.42 -14.46 -3.09
N GLN A 104 2.01 -13.79 -2.02
CA GLN A 104 2.30 -12.39 -1.78
C GLN A 104 3.27 -12.26 -0.62
N THR A 105 4.39 -11.57 -0.86
CA THR A 105 5.29 -11.14 0.19
C THR A 105 5.23 -9.63 0.39
N ALA A 106 5.41 -9.22 1.64
CA ALA A 106 5.62 -7.84 2.04
C ALA A 106 6.66 -7.78 3.15
N SER A 107 7.76 -7.08 2.91
CA SER A 107 8.84 -6.96 3.90
C SER A 107 8.30 -6.33 5.20
N GLY A 108 8.57 -6.98 6.34
CA GLY A 108 8.14 -6.47 7.65
C GLY A 108 6.68 -6.75 8.01
N SER A 109 5.92 -7.49 7.18
CA SER A 109 4.59 -7.96 7.56
C SER A 109 4.67 -9.29 8.32
N PRO A 110 4.08 -9.41 9.51
CA PRO A 110 3.99 -10.69 10.22
C PRO A 110 3.06 -11.70 9.51
N GLY A 111 2.24 -11.26 8.57
CA GLY A 111 1.37 -12.10 7.74
C GLY A 111 1.99 -12.51 6.41
N SER A 112 3.28 -12.20 6.18
CA SER A 112 4.00 -12.54 4.95
C SER A 112 4.83 -13.82 5.13
N PRO A 113 4.87 -14.74 4.14
CA PRO A 113 4.09 -14.70 2.90
C PRO A 113 2.60 -15.04 3.15
N ALA A 114 1.71 -14.33 2.45
CA ALA A 114 0.31 -14.74 2.32
C ALA A 114 0.15 -15.52 1.02
N ALA A 115 -0.48 -16.68 1.08
CA ALA A 115 -0.70 -17.52 -0.09
C ALA A 115 -2.12 -18.08 -0.11
N GLY A 116 -2.62 -18.41 -1.30
CA GLY A 116 -3.92 -19.02 -1.45
C GLY A 116 -4.24 -19.37 -2.90
N ASN A 117 -5.39 -19.99 -3.08
CA ASN A 117 -5.96 -20.33 -4.38
C ASN A 117 -7.23 -19.49 -4.60
N LEU A 118 -7.28 -18.77 -5.72
CA LEU A 118 -8.38 -17.90 -6.11
C LEU A 118 -9.24 -18.59 -7.13
N ILE A 119 -10.52 -18.72 -6.82
CA ILE A 119 -11.54 -19.26 -7.73
C ILE A 119 -12.51 -18.16 -8.23
N ALA A 120 -12.26 -16.91 -7.84
CA ALA A 120 -13.01 -15.74 -8.26
C ALA A 120 -12.11 -14.49 -8.25
N LEU A 121 -12.31 -13.62 -9.24
CA LEU A 121 -11.67 -12.32 -9.34
C LEU A 121 -12.74 -11.23 -9.59
N PRO A 122 -12.53 -9.98 -9.12
CA PRO A 122 -11.36 -9.53 -8.35
C PRO A 122 -11.35 -10.08 -6.93
N PHE A 123 -10.16 -10.25 -6.37
CA PHE A 123 -9.95 -10.67 -4.98
C PHE A 123 -9.01 -9.71 -4.27
N SER A 124 -9.35 -9.35 -3.03
CA SER A 124 -8.56 -8.43 -2.21
C SER A 124 -8.27 -9.01 -0.84
N PHE A 125 -7.07 -8.73 -0.33
CA PHE A 125 -6.68 -9.01 1.05
C PHE A 125 -5.75 -7.92 1.57
N THR A 126 -5.53 -7.90 2.88
CA THR A 126 -4.72 -6.86 3.54
C THR A 126 -3.56 -7.49 4.29
N LEU A 127 -2.37 -6.95 4.07
CA LEU A 127 -1.17 -7.24 4.85
C LEU A 127 -0.89 -6.08 5.79
N PHE A 128 -0.94 -6.33 7.08
CA PHE A 128 -0.62 -5.31 8.09
C PHE A 128 0.89 -5.23 8.30
N LEU A 129 1.37 -4.02 8.59
CA LEU A 129 2.76 -3.69 8.81
C LEU A 129 2.87 -2.90 10.12
N ASN A 130 4.00 -3.05 10.81
CA ASN A 130 4.24 -2.30 12.04
C ASN A 130 5.01 -1.01 11.76
N GLY A 131 4.44 -0.14 10.93
CA GLY A 131 4.99 1.18 10.57
C GLY A 131 6.36 1.07 9.87
N ALA A 132 6.35 1.08 8.54
CA ALA A 132 7.57 1.04 7.74
C ALA A 132 7.76 2.33 6.93
N THR A 133 9.02 2.68 6.66
CA THR A 133 9.39 3.70 5.66
C THR A 133 9.55 3.08 4.28
N THR A 134 9.97 1.82 4.21
CA THR A 134 10.17 1.09 2.96
C THR A 134 9.50 -0.25 3.06
N VAL A 135 8.78 -0.64 2.01
CA VAL A 135 8.19 -1.96 1.89
C VAL A 135 8.49 -2.52 0.51
N ASP A 136 9.16 -3.66 0.50
CA ASP A 136 9.34 -4.47 -0.69
C ASP A 136 8.16 -5.45 -0.80
N LEU A 137 7.55 -5.48 -1.98
CA LEU A 137 6.40 -6.29 -2.30
C LEU A 137 6.76 -7.21 -3.45
N THR A 138 6.50 -8.50 -3.29
CA THR A 138 6.53 -9.44 -4.40
C THR A 138 5.22 -10.19 -4.52
N THR A 139 4.76 -10.39 -5.74
CA THR A 139 3.57 -11.17 -6.06
C THR A 139 3.97 -12.22 -7.08
N GLN A 140 3.85 -13.48 -6.70
CA GLN A 140 3.96 -14.61 -7.61
C GLN A 140 2.56 -15.11 -7.90
N LEU A 141 2.27 -15.35 -9.18
CA LEU A 141 0.99 -15.84 -9.67
C LEU A 141 1.22 -17.07 -10.53
N ASP A 142 0.44 -18.12 -10.29
CA ASP A 142 0.39 -19.32 -11.13
C ASP A 142 -1.04 -19.54 -11.61
N LEU A 143 -1.24 -19.52 -12.93
CA LEU A 143 -2.55 -19.72 -13.54
C LEU A 143 -2.84 -21.22 -13.69
N ASN A 144 -4.02 -21.64 -13.25
CA ASN A 144 -4.54 -22.98 -13.45
C ASN A 144 -5.84 -22.90 -14.24
N ASP A 145 -5.81 -23.17 -15.54
CA ASP A 145 -7.00 -23.06 -16.41
C ASP A 145 -8.01 -24.20 -16.20
N ASN A 146 -7.54 -25.41 -15.86
CA ASN A 146 -8.37 -26.60 -15.58
C ASN A 146 -9.45 -26.87 -16.65
N GLY A 147 -9.13 -26.56 -17.92
CA GLY A 147 -10.05 -26.67 -19.06
C GLY A 147 -10.99 -25.48 -19.28
N GLY A 148 -10.83 -24.41 -18.51
CA GLY A 148 -11.50 -23.12 -18.65
C GLY A 148 -10.55 -22.01 -19.12
N ILE A 149 -10.79 -20.80 -18.62
CA ILE A 149 -9.95 -19.62 -18.90
C ILE A 149 -9.51 -19.04 -17.57
N ALA A 150 -8.20 -19.03 -17.33
CA ALA A 150 -7.59 -18.32 -16.22
C ALA A 150 -6.88 -17.09 -16.76
N GLY A 151 -7.18 -15.89 -16.25
CA GLY A 151 -6.37 -14.73 -16.57
C GLY A 151 -6.37 -13.64 -15.50
N VAL A 152 -5.22 -12.99 -15.35
CA VAL A 152 -5.01 -11.86 -14.44
C VAL A 152 -4.60 -10.64 -15.27
N SER A 153 -5.41 -9.59 -15.23
CA SER A 153 -5.18 -8.38 -16.02
C SER A 153 -4.45 -7.29 -15.22
N ALA A 154 -4.51 -7.33 -13.89
CA ALA A 154 -3.80 -6.37 -13.06
C ALA A 154 -3.59 -6.84 -11.62
N VAL A 155 -2.56 -6.28 -10.98
CA VAL A 155 -2.33 -6.37 -9.53
C VAL A 155 -2.15 -4.96 -8.97
N SER A 156 -3.00 -4.58 -8.02
CA SER A 156 -3.00 -3.28 -7.36
C SER A 156 -2.53 -3.38 -5.92
N PHE A 157 -1.78 -2.37 -5.49
CA PHE A 157 -1.27 -2.18 -4.14
C PHE A 157 -1.73 -0.82 -3.64
N ASP A 158 -2.52 -0.80 -2.58
CA ASP A 158 -2.98 0.41 -1.91
C ASP A 158 -2.38 0.50 -0.52
N ILE A 159 -1.62 1.57 -0.26
CA ILE A 159 -1.03 1.81 1.05
C ILE A 159 -2.10 2.33 2.02
N LEU A 160 -2.21 1.66 3.16
CA LEU A 160 -2.92 2.12 4.33
C LEU A 160 -1.99 3.01 5.16
N ALA A 161 -2.01 4.31 4.88
CA ALA A 161 -1.35 5.33 5.70
C ALA A 161 -2.40 6.02 6.61
N PRO A 162 -2.09 6.33 7.88
CA PRO A 162 -2.94 7.18 8.68
C PRO A 162 -2.93 8.61 8.10
N GLU A 163 -4.10 9.22 7.93
CA GLU A 163 -4.18 10.59 7.41
C GLU A 163 -3.35 11.57 8.26
N PRO A 164 -2.58 12.50 7.64
CA PRO A 164 -1.80 13.51 8.36
C PRO A 164 -2.64 14.45 9.24
N ALA A 165 -3.95 14.56 8.98
CA ALA A 165 -4.84 15.47 9.69
C ALA A 165 -5.15 15.00 11.13
N THR A 166 -5.18 13.70 11.39
CA THR A 166 -5.64 13.16 12.69
C THR A 166 -4.58 13.26 13.78
N THR A 167 -3.30 13.17 13.42
CA THR A 167 -2.16 13.29 14.35
C THR A 167 -1.87 14.74 14.76
N SER A 168 -2.02 15.69 13.84
CA SER A 168 -1.81 17.12 14.12
C SER A 168 -2.88 17.71 15.06
N ILE A 169 -4.14 17.27 14.95
CA ILE A 169 -5.22 17.67 15.88
C ILE A 169 -4.98 17.10 17.29
N MET A 170 -4.54 15.85 17.41
CA MET A 170 -4.23 15.26 18.72
C MET A 170 -3.03 15.94 19.41
N ALA A 171 -1.97 16.27 18.66
CA ALA A 171 -0.83 17.01 19.19
C ALA A 171 -1.20 18.45 19.63
N GLY A 172 -2.03 19.15 18.84
CA GLY A 172 -2.54 20.48 19.19
C GLY A 172 -3.45 20.46 20.42
N GLY A 173 -4.32 19.46 20.53
CA GLY A 173 -5.22 19.29 21.68
C GLY A 173 -4.47 19.04 23.00
N VAL A 174 -3.44 18.20 22.98
CA VAL A 174 -2.62 17.91 24.17
C VAL A 174 -1.79 19.14 24.60
N ALA A 175 -1.23 19.89 23.65
CA ALA A 175 -0.50 21.12 23.93
C ALA A 175 -1.41 22.20 24.57
N LEU A 176 -2.64 22.36 24.09
CA LEU A 176 -3.62 23.29 24.65
C LEU A 176 -4.03 22.88 26.08
N LEU A 177 -4.26 21.59 26.33
CA LEU A 177 -4.56 21.08 27.69
C LEU A 177 -3.40 21.30 28.66
N ALA A 178 -2.15 21.15 28.22
CA ALA A 178 -0.97 21.40 29.04
C ALA A 178 -0.83 22.90 29.40
N LEU A 179 -1.09 23.80 28.45
CA LEU A 179 -1.13 25.25 28.67
C LEU A 179 -2.24 25.66 29.64
N LEU A 180 -3.44 25.10 29.50
CA LEU A 180 -4.59 25.36 30.40
C LEU A 180 -4.38 24.83 31.82
N ARG A 181 -3.64 23.72 32.00
CA ARG A 181 -3.28 23.22 33.34
C ARG A 181 -2.20 24.06 34.01
N ARG A 182 -1.26 24.62 33.24
CA ARG A 182 -0.18 25.47 33.76
C ARG A 182 -0.70 26.84 34.19
N SER A 183 -1.65 27.43 33.47
CA SER A 183 -2.26 28.72 33.84
C SER A 183 -3.08 28.63 35.14
N ARG A 184 -3.77 27.50 35.39
CA ARG A 184 -4.53 27.29 36.64
C ARG A 184 -3.65 27.10 37.89
N ARG A 185 -2.41 26.64 37.74
CA ARG A 185 -1.45 26.52 38.87
C ARG A 185 -0.74 27.83 39.20
N ALA A 186 -0.65 28.76 38.27
CA ALA A 186 -0.04 30.07 38.50
C ALA A 186 -1.01 31.12 39.10
N ALA A 187 -2.30 30.77 39.22
CA ALA A 187 -3.36 31.63 39.74
C ALA A 187 -3.84 31.24 41.16
N ARG A 188 -3.10 30.36 41.86
CA ARG A 188 -3.23 30.06 43.28
C ARG A 188 -1.94 30.46 43.98
#